data_AF-Q3IUZ2-F1
#
_entry.id   AF-Q3IUZ2-F1
#
_cell.length_a   1.000
_cell.length_b   1.000
_cell.length_c   1.000
_cell.angle_alpha   90.00
_cell.angle_beta   90.00
_cell.angle_gamma   90.00
#
_symmetry.space_group_name_H-M   'P 1'
#
loop_
_entity.id
_entity.type
_entity.pdbx_description
1 polymer ?
#
loop_
_entity_poly.entity_id
_entity_poly.type
_entity_poly.pdbx_seq_one_letter_code
_entity_poly.pdbx_strand_id
1 'polypeptide(L)'
;MPLSRDLREKTGMLHNRAETLLGLPSGIMGWADYVDWLRHFLALYDPIERRIVAFGGWSGLASFDPDPGHSRRLIQDLHALGIDTDRIPRAPAEYCPPLTNFARALGARYVLEGSALGGRVILHHLKKRIGDEIGNATAFFGGPSHGTATHWRAFQAALDRFGAAHPDKRADVLAGAAATFTALLEWFTPFVAARRV
;
A
#
# COMPACT_ATOMS: atom_id res chain seq x y z
N MET A 1 22.52 -2.52 -12.53
CA MET A 1 21.59 -3.20 -11.59
C MET A 1 20.16 -2.83 -11.95
N PRO A 2 19.22 -3.80 -12.01
CA PRO A 2 17.79 -3.51 -12.21
C PRO A 2 17.25 -2.50 -11.16
N LEU A 3 16.34 -1.62 -11.56
CA LEU A 3 15.80 -0.58 -10.68
C LEU A 3 14.96 -1.20 -9.55
N SER A 4 14.20 -2.25 -9.84
CA SER A 4 13.42 -3.01 -8.86
C SER A 4 14.28 -3.62 -7.76
N ARG A 5 15.48 -4.13 -8.10
CA ARG A 5 16.45 -4.66 -7.13
C ARG A 5 17.05 -3.55 -6.27
N ASP A 6 17.43 -2.43 -6.89
CA ASP A 6 17.99 -1.28 -6.16
C ASP A 6 17.00 -0.71 -5.15
N LEU A 7 15.72 -0.57 -5.55
CA LEU A 7 14.64 -0.17 -4.64
C LEU A 7 14.56 -1.11 -3.43
N ARG A 8 14.49 -2.42 -3.66
CA ARG A 8 14.44 -3.41 -2.57
C ARG A 8 15.61 -3.27 -1.60
N GLU A 9 16.84 -3.11 -2.12
CA GLU A 9 18.04 -2.95 -1.30
C GLU A 9 18.02 -1.63 -0.52
N LYS A 10 17.71 -0.52 -1.18
CA LYS A 10 17.76 0.82 -0.59
C LYS A 10 16.60 1.12 0.36
N THR A 11 15.43 0.51 0.16
CA THR A 11 14.29 0.67 1.06
C THR A 11 14.16 -0.45 2.09
N GLY A 12 15.09 -1.41 2.15
CA GLY A 12 15.00 -2.59 3.01
C GLY A 12 14.84 -2.25 4.50
N MET A 13 15.60 -1.28 5.02
CA MET A 13 15.44 -0.83 6.42
C MET A 13 14.07 -0.20 6.69
N LEU A 14 13.57 0.61 5.76
CA LEU A 14 12.25 1.25 5.88
C LEU A 14 11.12 0.23 5.80
N HIS A 15 11.24 -0.74 4.90
CA HIS A 15 10.33 -1.88 4.81
C HIS A 15 10.26 -2.65 6.13
N ASN A 16 11.41 -3.04 6.68
CA ASN A 16 11.46 -3.81 7.94
C ASN A 16 10.88 -3.02 9.11
N ARG A 17 11.12 -1.70 9.16
CA ARG A 17 10.51 -0.82 10.17
C ARG A 17 8.98 -0.78 10.02
N ALA A 18 8.47 -0.66 8.79
CA ALA A 18 7.04 -0.65 8.54
C ALA A 18 6.41 -1.99 8.92
N GLU A 19 7.00 -3.12 8.51
CA GLU A 19 6.54 -4.46 8.88
C GLU A 19 6.50 -4.67 10.40
N THR A 20 7.56 -4.27 11.09
CA THR A 20 7.65 -4.34 12.56
C THR A 20 6.63 -3.43 13.26
N LEU A 21 6.45 -2.21 12.74
CA LEU A 21 5.48 -1.26 13.29
C LEU A 21 4.06 -1.78 13.14
N LEU A 22 3.67 -2.22 11.94
CA LEU A 22 2.33 -2.68 11.65
C LEU A 22 2.00 -3.98 12.41
N GLY A 23 2.97 -4.90 12.53
CA GLY A 23 2.81 -6.12 13.33
C GLY A 23 1.63 -6.99 12.89
N LEU A 24 1.22 -6.91 11.61
CA LEU A 24 0.07 -7.65 11.08
C LEU A 24 0.45 -9.11 10.82
N PRO A 25 -0.48 -10.07 11.04
CA PRO A 25 -1.86 -9.90 11.51
C PRO A 25 -1.99 -9.72 13.03
N SER A 26 -0.93 -9.87 13.82
CA SER A 26 -0.99 -9.89 15.30
C SER A 26 -1.54 -8.62 15.93
N GLY A 27 -1.42 -7.46 15.28
CA GLY A 27 -1.98 -6.19 15.75
C GLY A 27 -3.50 -6.03 15.63
N ILE A 28 -4.21 -7.04 15.09
CA ILE A 28 -5.68 -7.04 14.96
C ILE A 28 -6.24 -8.14 15.86
N MET A 29 -6.71 -7.82 17.06
CA MET A 29 -7.11 -8.84 18.04
C MET A 29 -8.56 -9.25 17.94
N GLY A 30 -9.42 -8.38 17.42
CA GLY A 30 -10.84 -8.66 17.22
C GLY A 30 -11.46 -7.82 16.11
N TRP A 31 -12.78 -7.89 16.02
CA TRP A 31 -13.56 -7.17 15.03
C TRP A 31 -13.41 -5.65 15.07
N ALA A 32 -13.47 -5.04 16.26
CA ALA A 32 -13.35 -3.60 16.41
C ALA A 32 -11.99 -3.10 15.87
N ASP A 33 -10.91 -3.82 16.18
CA ASP A 33 -9.59 -3.54 15.63
C ASP A 33 -9.59 -3.68 14.11
N TYR A 34 -10.19 -4.74 13.57
CA TYR A 34 -10.23 -4.99 12.14
C TYR A 34 -10.84 -3.79 11.39
N VAL A 35 -11.98 -3.32 11.86
CA VAL A 35 -12.65 -2.13 11.32
C VAL A 35 -11.75 -0.90 11.40
N ASP A 36 -11.15 -0.64 12.57
CA ASP A 36 -10.27 0.52 12.76
C ASP A 36 -9.03 0.49 11.85
N TRP A 37 -8.43 -0.68 11.67
CA TRP A 37 -7.31 -0.88 10.76
C TRP A 37 -7.70 -0.58 9.32
N LEU A 38 -8.85 -1.08 8.83
CA LEU A 38 -9.33 -0.78 7.49
C LEU A 38 -9.58 0.73 7.31
N ARG A 39 -10.20 1.39 8.30
CA ARG A 39 -10.40 2.85 8.27
C ARG A 39 -9.07 3.60 8.21
N HIS A 40 -8.10 3.19 9.02
CA HIS A 40 -6.79 3.86 9.10
C HIS A 40 -5.96 3.65 7.84
N PHE A 41 -6.03 2.48 7.22
CA PHE A 41 -5.47 2.24 5.89
C PHE A 41 -6.16 3.11 4.83
N LEU A 42 -7.51 3.16 4.81
CA LEU A 42 -8.24 3.95 3.81
C LEU A 42 -7.89 5.43 3.91
N ALA A 43 -7.81 5.96 5.14
CA ALA A 43 -7.49 7.35 5.39
C ALA A 43 -6.17 7.78 4.74
N LEU A 44 -5.14 6.92 4.77
CA LEU A 44 -3.85 7.21 4.15
C LEU A 44 -3.77 6.82 2.68
N TYR A 45 -4.28 5.65 2.30
CA TYR A 45 -4.05 5.10 0.96
C TYR A 45 -4.82 5.88 -0.11
N ASP A 46 -6.03 6.35 0.19
CA ASP A 46 -6.86 7.07 -0.79
C ASP A 46 -6.19 8.37 -1.29
N PRO A 47 -5.72 9.30 -0.44
CA PRO A 47 -5.03 10.49 -0.93
C PRO A 47 -3.70 10.17 -1.63
N ILE A 48 -2.97 9.11 -1.23
CA ILE A 48 -1.73 8.69 -1.91
C ILE A 48 -2.05 8.17 -3.31
N GLU A 49 -2.97 7.22 -3.43
CA GLU A 49 -3.34 6.62 -4.71
C GLU A 49 -3.89 7.66 -5.67
N ARG A 50 -4.72 8.61 -5.20
CA ARG A 50 -5.20 9.75 -6.01
C ARG A 50 -4.06 10.60 -6.57
N ARG A 51 -3.03 10.91 -5.76
CA ARG A 51 -1.85 11.65 -6.22
C ARG A 51 -1.06 10.86 -7.26
N ILE A 52 -0.89 9.55 -7.04
CA ILE A 52 -0.19 8.67 -7.98
C ILE A 52 -0.87 8.67 -9.35
N VAL A 53 -2.19 8.45 -9.39
CA VAL A 53 -2.92 8.36 -10.67
C VAL A 53 -3.10 9.70 -11.38
N ALA A 54 -2.89 10.83 -10.68
CA ALA A 54 -2.96 12.16 -11.29
C ALA A 54 -1.80 12.47 -12.26
N PHE A 55 -0.70 11.71 -12.21
CA PHE A 55 0.42 11.90 -13.14
C PHE A 55 0.15 11.28 -14.51
N GLY A 56 0.54 11.99 -15.56
CA GLY A 56 0.72 11.38 -16.88
C GLY A 56 1.92 10.43 -16.90
N GLY A 57 1.93 9.48 -17.83
CA GLY A 57 3.06 8.54 -18.03
C GLY A 57 2.74 7.07 -17.74
N TRP A 58 1.63 6.78 -17.07
CA TRP A 58 1.20 5.39 -16.79
C TRP A 58 0.96 4.58 -18.07
N SER A 59 0.41 5.21 -19.11
CA SER A 59 0.24 4.56 -20.43
C SER A 59 1.56 4.16 -21.10
N GLY A 60 2.66 4.82 -20.74
CA GLY A 60 4.01 4.47 -21.21
C GLY A 60 4.60 3.23 -20.51
N LEU A 61 4.05 2.82 -19.36
CA LEU A 61 4.41 1.58 -18.68
C LEU A 61 3.62 0.42 -19.30
N ALA A 62 3.96 0.07 -20.54
CA ALA A 62 3.32 -1.03 -21.27
C ALA A 62 3.25 -2.33 -20.43
N SER A 63 2.11 -3.04 -20.54
CA SER A 63 1.81 -4.31 -19.87
C SER A 63 1.55 -4.26 -18.36
N PHE A 64 1.36 -3.07 -17.78
CA PHE A 64 0.84 -2.92 -16.42
C PHE A 64 -0.50 -2.20 -16.45
N ASP A 65 -1.57 -2.92 -16.14
CA ASP A 65 -2.87 -2.32 -15.82
C ASP A 65 -2.83 -1.97 -14.32
N PRO A 66 -2.85 -0.68 -13.94
CA PRO A 66 -2.88 -0.30 -12.55
C PRO A 66 -4.15 -0.84 -11.91
N ASP A 67 -3.97 -1.87 -11.08
CA ASP A 67 -5.00 -2.44 -10.21
C ASP A 67 -5.79 -1.29 -9.56
N PRO A 68 -7.15 -1.33 -9.54
CA PRO A 68 -8.04 -0.25 -9.09
C PRO A 68 -7.86 0.24 -7.64
N GLY A 69 -6.77 -0.15 -6.99
CA GLY A 69 -6.22 0.48 -5.81
C GLY A 69 -6.61 -0.27 -4.55
N HIS A 70 -5.71 -0.23 -3.59
CA HIS A 70 -5.97 -0.69 -2.25
C HIS A 70 -7.17 0.07 -1.65
N SER A 71 -7.33 1.35 -1.97
CA SER A 71 -8.42 2.20 -1.49
C SER A 71 -9.79 1.72 -1.94
N ARG A 72 -9.92 1.25 -3.20
CA ARG A 72 -11.19 0.70 -3.68
C ARG A 72 -11.56 -0.57 -2.91
N ARG A 73 -10.60 -1.45 -2.64
CA ARG A 73 -10.84 -2.68 -1.86
C ARG A 73 -11.17 -2.36 -0.40
N LEU A 74 -10.51 -1.38 0.19
CA LEU A 74 -10.83 -0.88 1.52
C LEU A 74 -12.25 -0.32 1.57
N ILE A 75 -12.67 0.45 0.56
CA ILE A 75 -14.04 0.97 0.44
C ILE A 75 -15.03 -0.19 0.32
N GLN A 76 -14.76 -1.17 -0.53
CA GLN A 76 -15.60 -2.37 -0.68
C GLN A 76 -15.78 -3.11 0.64
N ASP A 77 -14.68 -3.34 1.37
CA ASP A 77 -14.72 -3.99 2.66
C ASP A 77 -15.52 -3.16 3.67
N LEU A 78 -15.22 -1.86 3.81
CA LEU A 78 -15.95 -0.98 4.72
C LEU A 78 -17.45 -0.89 4.40
N HIS A 79 -17.83 -0.87 3.12
CA HIS A 79 -19.25 -0.94 2.71
C HIS A 79 -19.89 -2.28 3.06
N ALA A 80 -19.19 -3.39 2.87
CA ALA A 80 -19.68 -4.72 3.28
C ALA A 80 -19.90 -4.81 4.80
N LEU A 81 -19.20 -3.97 5.57
CA LEU A 81 -19.33 -3.82 7.02
C LEU A 81 -20.41 -2.81 7.44
N GLY A 82 -21.13 -2.20 6.48
CA GLY A 82 -22.13 -1.18 6.75
C GLY A 82 -21.57 0.19 7.15
N ILE A 83 -20.29 0.45 6.86
CA ILE A 83 -19.60 1.69 7.23
C ILE A 83 -19.62 2.66 6.05
N ASP A 84 -20.15 3.85 6.29
CA ASP A 84 -20.09 4.96 5.35
C ASP A 84 -18.65 5.52 5.26
N THR A 85 -18.02 5.29 4.11
CA THR A 85 -16.63 5.67 3.85
C THR A 85 -16.43 7.17 3.63
N ASP A 86 -17.50 7.91 3.34
CA ASP A 86 -17.45 9.36 3.14
C ASP A 86 -17.30 10.10 4.48
N ARG A 87 -17.65 9.42 5.58
CA ARG A 87 -17.47 9.91 6.95
C ARG A 87 -16.10 9.62 7.54
N ILE A 88 -15.24 8.88 6.84
CA ILE A 88 -13.87 8.60 7.28
C ILE A 88 -12.96 9.74 6.82
N PRO A 89 -12.40 10.55 7.73
CA PRO A 89 -11.49 11.62 7.34
C PRO A 89 -10.25 11.03 6.65
N ARG A 90 -9.87 11.61 5.50
CA ARG A 90 -8.61 11.26 4.83
C ARG A 90 -7.45 11.97 5.50
N ALA A 91 -6.28 11.35 5.43
CA ALA A 91 -5.05 11.90 5.93
C ALA A 91 -4.82 13.29 5.29
N PRO A 92 -4.47 14.31 6.10
CA PRO A 92 -4.08 15.61 5.59
C PRO A 92 -2.92 15.53 4.59
N ALA A 93 -2.76 16.58 3.78
CA ALA A 93 -1.85 16.57 2.67
C ALA A 93 -0.37 16.39 3.07
N GLU A 94 -0.02 16.88 4.26
CA GLU A 94 1.29 16.80 4.89
C GLU A 94 1.71 15.36 5.25
N TYR A 95 0.75 14.46 5.48
CA TYR A 95 1.03 13.05 5.78
C TYR A 95 1.27 12.20 4.54
N CYS A 96 0.96 12.70 3.33
CA CYS A 96 1.19 11.95 2.11
C CYS A 96 2.51 12.38 1.42
N PRO A 97 3.20 11.45 0.74
CA PRO A 97 4.53 11.69 0.21
C PRO A 97 4.52 12.84 -0.82
N PRO A 98 5.58 13.66 -0.87
CA PRO A 98 5.72 14.72 -1.86
C PRO A 98 6.08 14.14 -3.22
N LEU A 99 5.05 13.76 -3.97
CA LEU A 99 5.16 13.31 -5.35
C LEU A 99 5.16 14.55 -6.25
N THR A 100 6.33 14.95 -6.74
CA THR A 100 6.50 16.15 -7.59
C THR A 100 6.66 15.83 -9.07
N ASN A 101 6.86 14.55 -9.41
CA ASN A 101 6.98 14.07 -10.78
C ASN A 101 6.58 12.59 -10.88
N PHE A 102 6.41 12.11 -12.11
CA PHE A 102 6.01 10.74 -12.40
C PHE A 102 6.97 9.69 -11.83
N ALA A 103 8.29 9.94 -11.84
CA ALA A 103 9.27 8.99 -11.31
C ALA A 103 9.07 8.76 -9.80
N ARG A 104 8.81 9.83 -9.02
CA ARG A 104 8.47 9.70 -7.60
C ARG A 104 7.15 8.95 -7.40
N ALA A 105 6.14 9.23 -8.23
CA ALA A 105 4.86 8.51 -8.17
C ALA A 105 5.02 7.01 -8.49
N LEU A 106 5.91 6.66 -9.41
CA LEU A 106 6.26 5.28 -9.74
C LEU A 106 6.93 4.57 -8.55
N GLY A 107 7.82 5.27 -7.84
CA GLY A 107 8.40 4.80 -6.58
C GLY A 107 7.36 4.58 -5.48
N ALA A 108 6.38 5.48 -5.35
CA ALA A 108 5.27 5.31 -4.42
C ALA A 108 4.40 4.10 -4.77
N ARG A 109 4.10 3.89 -6.07
CA ARG A 109 3.36 2.73 -6.55
C ARG A 109 4.11 1.42 -6.23
N TYR A 110 5.45 1.40 -6.35
CA TYR A 110 6.26 0.24 -5.96
C TYR A 110 6.02 -0.18 -4.51
N VAL A 111 5.90 0.77 -3.58
CA VAL A 111 5.64 0.47 -2.16
C VAL A 111 4.26 -0.13 -1.96
N LEU A 112 3.22 0.48 -2.55
CA LEU A 112 1.85 0.00 -2.41
C LEU A 112 1.69 -1.40 -3.03
N GLU A 113 2.19 -1.60 -4.26
CA GLU A 113 2.16 -2.91 -4.93
C GLU A 113 2.99 -3.98 -4.20
N GLY A 114 4.08 -3.60 -3.53
CA GLY A 114 4.85 -4.52 -2.71
C GLY A 114 4.11 -4.95 -1.44
N SER A 115 3.35 -4.04 -0.81
CA SER A 115 2.62 -4.29 0.44
C SER A 115 1.52 -5.34 0.32
N ALA A 116 0.98 -5.50 -0.90
CA ALA A 116 -0.04 -6.46 -1.29
C ALA A 116 0.33 -7.94 -1.13
N LEU A 117 1.63 -8.28 -1.13
CA LEU A 117 2.09 -9.67 -1.29
C LEU A 117 1.81 -10.56 -0.07
N GLY A 118 1.75 -9.99 1.13
CA GLY A 118 1.45 -10.71 2.38
C GLY A 118 -0.05 -10.84 2.69
N GLY A 119 -0.92 -10.21 1.89
CA GLY A 119 -2.34 -10.05 2.22
C GLY A 119 -3.07 -11.36 2.50
N ARG A 120 -2.89 -12.40 1.67
CA ARG A 120 -3.59 -13.69 1.85
C ARG A 120 -3.22 -14.40 3.14
N VAL A 121 -1.95 -14.30 3.55
CA VAL A 121 -1.48 -14.88 4.81
C VAL A 121 -2.11 -14.13 5.98
N ILE A 122 -2.11 -12.79 5.93
CA ILE A 122 -2.78 -11.94 6.92
C ILE A 122 -4.27 -12.34 7.01
N LEU A 123 -4.99 -12.38 5.88
CA LEU A 123 -6.41 -12.73 5.84
C LEU A 123 -6.70 -14.11 6.44
N HIS A 124 -5.87 -15.11 6.12
CA HIS A 124 -6.02 -16.46 6.67
C HIS A 124 -5.98 -16.48 8.19
N HIS A 125 -5.04 -15.75 8.79
CA HIS A 125 -4.94 -15.64 10.25
C HIS A 125 -6.10 -14.83 10.84
N LEU A 126 -6.52 -13.74 10.18
CA LEU A 126 -7.65 -12.93 10.63
C LEU A 126 -8.95 -13.73 10.63
N LYS A 127 -9.22 -14.51 9.58
CA LYS A 127 -10.39 -15.42 9.50
C LYS A 127 -10.40 -16.45 10.63
N LYS A 128 -9.24 -16.99 11.01
CA LYS A 128 -9.15 -17.93 12.14
C LYS A 128 -9.37 -17.27 13.50
N ARG A 129 -8.98 -16.00 13.66
CA ARG A 129 -9.06 -15.27 14.93
C ARG A 129 -10.42 -14.62 15.16
N ILE A 130 -10.93 -13.93 14.15
CA ILE A 130 -12.17 -13.14 14.23
C ILE A 130 -13.38 -13.98 13.77
N GLY A 131 -13.17 -14.98 12.92
CA GLY A 131 -14.23 -15.87 12.46
C GLY A 131 -15.21 -15.20 11.50
N ASP A 132 -16.48 -15.60 11.62
CA ASP A 132 -17.56 -15.22 10.70
C ASP A 132 -17.88 -13.72 10.72
N GLU A 133 -17.45 -12.99 11.75
CA GLU A 133 -17.66 -11.54 11.86
C GLU A 133 -17.03 -10.78 10.68
N ILE A 134 -15.89 -11.24 10.14
CA ILE A 134 -15.26 -10.65 8.94
C ILE A 134 -16.21 -10.68 7.72
N GLY A 135 -17.08 -11.68 7.63
CA GLY A 135 -18.02 -11.84 6.52
C GLY A 135 -17.37 -11.74 5.15
N ASN A 136 -17.90 -10.85 4.31
CA ASN A 136 -17.41 -10.60 2.94
C ASN A 136 -16.36 -9.49 2.85
N ALA A 137 -16.04 -8.82 3.96
CA ALA A 137 -15.04 -7.76 4.02
C ALA A 137 -13.65 -8.38 3.99
N THR A 138 -13.23 -8.82 2.81
CA THR A 138 -11.97 -9.55 2.62
C THR A 138 -11.21 -9.08 1.40
N ALA A 139 -11.73 -8.12 0.64
CA ALA A 139 -11.13 -7.63 -0.58
C ALA A 139 -9.74 -7.05 -0.32
N PHE A 140 -9.54 -6.22 0.70
CA PHE A 140 -8.26 -5.54 0.96
C PHE A 140 -7.12 -6.49 1.30
N PHE A 141 -7.38 -7.63 1.96
CA PHE A 141 -6.31 -8.62 2.21
C PHE A 141 -6.36 -9.80 1.23
N GLY A 142 -7.49 -10.03 0.56
CA GLY A 142 -7.75 -11.19 -0.29
C GLY A 142 -7.83 -10.92 -1.80
N GLY A 143 -7.72 -9.65 -2.22
CA GLY A 143 -7.93 -9.21 -3.59
C GLY A 143 -7.06 -9.93 -4.64
N PRO A 144 -7.45 -9.93 -5.92
CA PRO A 144 -6.76 -10.71 -6.98
C PRO A 144 -5.29 -10.34 -7.20
N SER A 145 -4.93 -9.08 -6.98
CA SER A 145 -3.55 -8.58 -6.99
C SER A 145 -2.75 -9.07 -5.77
N HIS A 146 -3.41 -9.34 -4.64
CA HIS A 146 -2.83 -9.96 -3.46
C HIS A 146 -2.64 -11.45 -3.74
N GLY A 147 -1.49 -11.82 -4.29
CA GLY A 147 -1.05 -13.21 -4.44
C GLY A 147 -0.73 -13.68 -5.84
N THR A 148 -0.83 -12.85 -6.88
CA THR A 148 -0.22 -13.20 -8.16
C THR A 148 1.20 -12.63 -8.19
N ALA A 149 2.18 -13.48 -7.84
CA ALA A 149 3.59 -13.16 -8.08
C ALA A 149 3.83 -12.68 -9.53
N THR A 150 2.96 -13.07 -10.46
CA THR A 150 2.88 -12.57 -11.83
C THR A 150 2.62 -11.06 -11.93
N HIS A 151 1.63 -10.49 -11.22
CA HIS A 151 1.34 -9.06 -11.28
C HIS A 151 2.51 -8.23 -10.74
N TRP A 152 3.07 -8.63 -9.60
CA TRP A 152 4.25 -8.00 -9.04
C TRP A 152 5.47 -8.07 -9.95
N ARG A 153 5.75 -9.25 -10.53
CA ARG A 153 6.84 -9.41 -11.50
C ARG A 153 6.62 -8.56 -12.76
N ALA A 154 5.39 -8.43 -13.23
CA ALA A 154 5.05 -7.58 -14.37
C ALA A 154 5.34 -6.11 -14.06
N PHE A 155 4.94 -5.63 -12.87
CA PHE A 155 5.28 -4.28 -12.41
C PHE A 155 6.79 -4.08 -12.27
N GLN A 156 7.52 -5.02 -11.65
CA GLN A 156 8.98 -4.96 -11.56
C GLN A 156 9.66 -4.91 -12.94
N ALA A 157 9.18 -5.70 -13.89
CA ALA A 157 9.70 -5.68 -15.26
C ALA A 157 9.44 -4.33 -15.95
N ALA A 158 8.26 -3.73 -15.76
CA ALA A 158 7.95 -2.40 -16.28
C ALA A 158 8.86 -1.33 -15.65
N LEU A 159 9.08 -1.41 -14.34
CA LEU A 159 9.97 -0.54 -13.58
C LEU A 159 11.43 -0.65 -14.04
N ASP A 160 11.89 -1.87 -14.32
CA ASP A 160 13.25 -2.11 -14.81
C ASP A 160 13.46 -1.56 -16.22
N ARG A 161 12.46 -1.70 -17.11
CA ARG A 161 12.47 -1.06 -18.43
C ARG A 161 12.50 0.47 -18.33
N PHE A 162 11.66 1.05 -17.48
CA PHE A 162 11.64 2.49 -17.22
C PHE A 162 13.01 2.98 -16.73
N GLY A 163 13.60 2.29 -15.75
CA GLY A 163 14.91 2.66 -15.20
C GLY A 163 16.07 2.52 -16.20
N ALA A 164 15.97 1.59 -17.16
CA ALA A 164 16.95 1.46 -18.24
C ALA A 164 16.82 2.58 -19.27
N ALA A 165 15.59 2.99 -19.61
CA ALA A 165 15.30 4.08 -20.55
C ALA A 165 15.56 5.47 -19.95
N HIS A 166 15.45 5.61 -18.63
CA HIS A 166 15.58 6.89 -17.92
C HIS A 166 16.53 6.80 -16.72
N PRO A 167 17.85 6.60 -16.93
CA PRO A 167 18.81 6.45 -15.83
C PRO A 167 18.83 7.66 -14.87
N ASP A 168 18.60 8.86 -15.39
CA ASP A 168 18.56 10.12 -14.63
C ASP A 168 17.38 10.19 -13.64
N LYS A 169 16.32 9.39 -13.85
CA LYS A 169 15.13 9.37 -13.00
C LYS A 169 15.23 8.40 -11.81
N ARG A 170 16.27 7.57 -11.76
CA ARG A 170 16.46 6.56 -10.69
C ARG A 170 16.39 7.16 -9.29
N ALA A 171 17.07 8.30 -9.06
CA ALA A 171 17.08 8.96 -7.77
C ALA A 171 15.68 9.40 -7.32
N ASP A 172 14.86 9.89 -8.25
CA ASP A 172 13.48 10.28 -7.98
C ASP A 172 12.58 9.07 -7.66
N VAL A 173 12.74 7.96 -8.38
CA VAL A 173 12.00 6.72 -8.05
C VAL A 173 12.33 6.24 -6.64
N LEU A 174 13.61 6.20 -6.28
CA LEU A 174 14.05 5.86 -4.92
C LEU A 174 13.49 6.83 -3.87
N ALA A 175 13.52 8.14 -4.16
CA ALA A 175 13.01 9.16 -3.25
C ALA A 175 11.50 9.05 -3.03
N GLY A 176 10.73 8.76 -4.09
CA GLY A 176 9.29 8.52 -4.00
C GLY A 176 8.94 7.29 -3.16
N ALA A 177 9.67 6.19 -3.34
CA ALA A 177 9.49 4.98 -2.53
C ALA A 177 9.84 5.22 -1.05
N ALA A 178 11.00 5.83 -0.78
CA ALA A 178 11.42 6.16 0.58
C ALA A 178 10.41 7.08 1.29
N ALA A 179 9.96 8.14 0.61
CA ALA A 179 8.96 9.06 1.15
C ALA A 179 7.62 8.36 1.46
N THR A 180 7.23 7.37 0.65
CA THR A 180 5.99 6.61 0.87
C THR A 180 6.11 5.72 2.12
N PHE A 181 7.27 5.08 2.33
CA PHE A 181 7.51 4.38 3.60
C PHE A 181 7.53 5.32 4.81
N THR A 182 8.14 6.50 4.68
CA THR A 182 8.12 7.51 5.76
C THR A 182 6.70 7.91 6.11
N ALA A 183 5.86 8.20 5.10
CA ALA A 183 4.44 8.52 5.30
C ALA A 183 3.68 7.38 6.02
N LEU A 184 3.93 6.12 5.66
CA LEU A 184 3.37 4.95 6.37
C LEU A 184 3.81 4.94 7.84
N LEU A 185 5.11 5.10 8.10
CA LEU A 185 5.64 5.07 9.45
C LEU A 185 5.05 6.20 10.30
N GLU A 186 5.02 7.43 9.80
CA GLU A 186 4.48 8.59 10.49
C GLU A 186 2.99 8.44 10.79
N TRP A 187 2.21 7.94 9.83
CA TRP A 187 0.77 7.74 9.97
C TRP A 187 0.39 6.63 10.94
N PHE A 188 1.11 5.51 10.92
CA PHE A 188 0.79 4.33 11.74
C PHE A 188 1.44 4.36 13.13
N THR A 189 2.49 5.16 13.36
CA THR A 189 3.15 5.23 14.68
C THR A 189 2.18 5.59 15.81
N PRO A 190 1.47 6.73 15.77
CA PRO A 190 0.53 7.08 16.86
C PRO A 190 -0.64 6.10 16.95
N PHE A 191 -1.09 5.56 15.81
CA PHE A 191 -2.19 4.59 15.76
C PHE A 191 -1.84 3.26 16.45
N VAL A 192 -0.64 2.74 16.23
CA VAL A 192 -0.17 1.51 16.88
C VAL A 192 0.15 1.77 18.36
N ALA A 193 0.73 2.92 18.70
CA ALA A 193 1.04 3.27 20.08
C ALA A 193 -0.21 3.31 20.98
N ALA A 194 -1.32 3.87 20.48
CA ALA A 194 -2.58 3.95 21.22
C ALA A 194 -3.23 2.58 21.52
N ARG A 195 -2.79 1.50 20.87
CA ARG A 195 -3.32 0.13 21.01
C ARG A 195 -2.47 -0.79 21.88
N ARG A 196 -1.30 -0.32 22.33
CA ARG A 196 -0.39 -1.08 23.21
C ARG A 196 -0.61 -0.81 24.70
N VAL A 197 -1.64 -0.03 25.03
CA VAL A 197 -2.01 0.37 26.40
C VAL A 197 -3.20 -0.45 26.88
#